data_AF-U9UKM6-F1
#
_entry.id   AF-U9UKM6-F1
#
_cell.length_a   1.000
_cell.length_b   1.000
_cell.length_c   1.000
_cell.angle_alpha   90.00
_cell.angle_beta   90.00
_cell.angle_gamma   90.00
#
_symmetry.space_group_name_H-M   'P 1'
#
loop_
_entity.id
_entity.type
_entity.pdbx_description
1 polymer ?
#
loop_
_entity_poly.entity_id
_entity_poly.type
_entity_poly.pdbx_seq_one_letter_code
_entity_poly.pdbx_strand_id
1 'polypeptide(L)'
;MLEIGHDDREHLCQSTIHYCGEDCSLSTYTEKGDYNCPNKCVKPSEEPHESHSCENKTCPIQCPIPNCQKKCKSNKHFHSYDDLEVSHFCGNEHPCQENCEEDGICNIVTEPKRQIAFTKKEEKLRCNKKIPPYEFEHTGKHTHQDNGFHYCDKKCPFCEYYCTLPYGHTQSHDTKHGNMIIDDDNEFEYTRRKLKDQRFILCNLRCKDLGRHRHTDYCRNEESKNEESCQSGNQRHDIKHVDEQINLDKPKDFISHKALWERTGFKDPYSVQEREEFTKCFYVCSNEMHQGANNPSYCELPLFHAPLDQNDDGHRFNCEHPE
;
A
#
# COMPACT_ATOMS: atom_id res chain seq x y z
N MET A 1 -39.19 59.20 -7.35
CA MET A 1 -38.09 59.51 -6.43
C MET A 1 -38.71 60.37 -5.34
N LEU A 2 -39.07 59.78 -4.20
CA LEU A 2 -39.67 60.50 -3.07
C LEU A 2 -38.55 60.78 -2.07
N GLU A 3 -38.37 62.06 -1.73
CA GLU A 3 -37.38 62.53 -0.76
C GLU A 3 -37.74 62.07 0.66
N ILE A 4 -36.70 61.79 1.44
CA ILE A 4 -36.78 61.35 2.84
C ILE A 4 -36.73 62.61 3.73
N GLY A 5 -37.82 62.88 4.48
CA GLY A 5 -37.85 63.91 5.53
C GLY A 5 -39.10 64.79 5.60
N HIS A 6 -40.30 64.21 5.70
CA HIS A 6 -41.51 64.97 6.06
C HIS A 6 -42.00 64.56 7.45
N ASP A 7 -42.02 65.53 8.36
CA ASP A 7 -42.18 65.36 9.81
C ASP A 7 -43.60 65.70 10.30
N ASP A 8 -44.67 65.29 9.59
CA ASP A 8 -46.03 65.66 10.05
C ASP A 8 -47.21 64.85 9.44
N ARG A 9 -47.04 63.55 9.16
CA ARG A 9 -48.19 62.64 8.91
C ARG A 9 -47.87 61.25 9.45
N GLU A 10 -48.76 60.68 10.27
CA GLU A 10 -48.74 59.26 10.58
C GLU A 10 -48.60 58.47 9.28
N HIS A 11 -47.44 57.84 9.09
CA HIS A 11 -47.18 57.01 7.93
C HIS A 11 -48.01 55.73 8.10
N LEU A 12 -49.25 55.76 7.64
CA LEU A 12 -50.10 54.57 7.57
C LEU A 12 -49.53 53.65 6.49
N CYS A 13 -49.06 52.48 6.90
CA CYS A 13 -48.62 51.43 5.99
C CYS A 13 -49.79 51.01 5.10
N GLN A 14 -49.60 51.00 3.78
CA GLN A 14 -50.63 50.58 2.81
C GLN A 14 -50.74 49.05 2.65
N SER A 15 -50.00 48.27 3.45
CA SER A 15 -50.07 46.82 3.38
C SER A 15 -51.40 46.32 3.94
N THR A 16 -52.01 45.36 3.24
CA THR A 16 -53.23 44.70 3.70
C THR A 16 -52.98 43.68 4.80
N ILE A 17 -51.73 43.21 4.95
CA ILE A 17 -51.31 42.26 5.98
C ILE A 17 -49.95 42.71 6.50
N HIS A 18 -49.85 42.86 7.82
CA HIS A 18 -48.58 42.99 8.51
C HIS A 18 -48.19 41.61 9.03
N TYR A 19 -47.04 41.09 8.57
CA TYR A 19 -46.53 39.82 9.07
C TYR A 19 -45.84 40.05 10.41
N CYS A 20 -45.95 39.10 11.35
CA CYS A 20 -45.31 39.25 12.66
C CYS A 20 -43.78 39.39 12.58
N GLY A 21 -43.12 38.82 11.56
CA GLY A 21 -41.69 39.04 11.30
C GLY A 21 -40.72 38.31 12.25
N GLU A 22 -41.23 37.61 13.26
CA GLU A 22 -40.46 36.74 14.15
C GLU A 22 -39.83 35.55 13.40
N ASP A 23 -38.79 34.95 13.99
CA ASP A 23 -38.12 33.78 13.42
C ASP A 23 -39.05 32.56 13.35
N CYS A 24 -38.90 31.75 12.30
CA CYS A 24 -39.63 30.49 12.20
C CYS A 24 -39.28 29.58 13.38
N SER A 25 -40.29 28.97 14.00
CA SER A 25 -40.11 28.10 15.16
C SER A 25 -39.41 26.77 14.83
N LEU A 26 -39.01 26.50 13.59
CA LEU A 26 -38.33 25.24 13.25
C LEU A 26 -36.87 25.33 13.68
N SER A 27 -36.56 24.63 14.77
CA SER A 27 -35.24 24.43 15.33
C SER A 27 -35.08 22.96 15.73
N THR A 28 -34.01 22.30 15.30
CA THR A 28 -33.77 20.89 15.65
C THR A 28 -32.28 20.56 15.59
N TYR A 29 -31.85 19.59 16.38
CA TYR A 29 -30.53 18.99 16.22
C TYR A 29 -30.52 18.06 15.00
N THR A 30 -29.46 18.11 14.22
CA THR A 30 -29.23 17.21 13.08
C THR A 30 -27.84 16.59 13.19
N GLU A 31 -27.54 15.58 12.37
CA GLU A 31 -26.17 15.02 12.32
C GLU A 31 -25.10 16.04 11.90
N LYS A 32 -25.51 17.16 11.27
CA LYS A 32 -24.63 18.27 10.90
C LYS A 32 -24.58 19.38 11.97
N GLY A 33 -25.20 19.16 13.14
CA GLY A 33 -25.34 20.12 14.23
C GLY A 33 -26.72 20.76 14.31
N ASP A 34 -26.83 21.83 15.11
CA ASP A 34 -28.07 22.58 15.30
C ASP A 34 -28.53 23.24 14.00
N TYR A 35 -29.79 22.99 13.65
CA TYR A 35 -30.45 23.63 12.52
C TYR A 35 -31.51 24.60 13.03
N ASN A 36 -31.46 25.83 12.54
CA ASN A 36 -32.52 26.82 12.70
C ASN A 36 -33.00 27.24 11.32
N CYS A 37 -34.32 27.26 11.11
CA CYS A 37 -34.87 27.71 9.84
C CYS A 37 -34.58 29.21 9.64
N PRO A 38 -33.95 29.62 8.52
CA PRO A 38 -33.52 31.01 8.33
C PRO A 38 -34.67 31.95 7.94
N ASN A 39 -35.89 31.43 7.80
CA ASN A 39 -37.03 32.19 7.30
C ASN A 39 -37.82 32.84 8.44
N LYS A 40 -38.53 33.93 8.11
CA LYS A 40 -39.42 34.62 9.03
C LYS A 40 -40.85 34.08 8.95
N CYS A 41 -41.60 34.27 10.03
CA CYS A 41 -43.00 33.90 10.12
C CYS A 41 -43.87 34.74 9.19
N VAL A 42 -44.79 34.08 8.48
CA VAL A 42 -45.73 34.73 7.55
C VAL A 42 -47.15 34.81 8.10
N LYS A 43 -47.34 34.58 9.40
CA LYS A 43 -48.63 34.78 10.07
C LYS A 43 -48.90 36.27 10.30
N PRO A 44 -50.16 36.73 10.19
CA PRO A 44 -50.53 38.11 10.51
C PRO A 44 -50.13 38.48 11.95
N SER A 45 -49.59 39.69 12.15
CA SER A 45 -49.21 40.19 13.47
C SER A 45 -50.41 40.47 14.37
N GLU A 46 -51.59 40.68 13.78
CA GLU A 46 -52.83 40.96 14.49
C GLU A 46 -53.45 39.68 15.12
N GLU A 47 -53.02 38.50 14.67
CA GLU A 47 -53.48 37.22 15.20
C GLU A 47 -52.48 36.69 16.24
N PRO A 48 -52.88 36.49 17.51
CA PRO A 48 -51.99 35.91 18.52
C PRO A 48 -51.64 34.46 18.16
N HIS A 49 -50.35 34.13 18.14
CA HIS A 49 -49.86 32.78 17.88
C HIS A 49 -48.55 32.52 18.61
N GLU A 50 -48.38 31.30 19.14
CA GLU A 50 -47.17 30.87 19.85
C GLU A 50 -46.18 30.11 18.95
N SER A 51 -46.68 29.53 17.85
CA SER A 51 -45.86 28.82 16.87
C SER A 51 -45.74 29.63 15.58
N HIS A 52 -44.52 30.00 15.24
CA HIS A 52 -44.16 30.79 14.08
C HIS A 52 -43.86 29.88 12.88
N SER A 53 -44.63 30.06 11.79
CA SER A 53 -44.49 29.26 10.57
C SER A 53 -44.12 30.15 9.39
N CYS A 54 -43.06 29.76 8.67
CA CYS A 54 -42.69 30.39 7.41
C CYS A 54 -43.48 29.82 6.21
N GLU A 55 -43.20 30.34 5.01
CA GLU A 55 -43.82 29.89 3.76
C GLU A 55 -43.46 28.45 3.34
N ASN A 56 -42.38 27.88 3.89
CA ASN A 56 -41.96 26.51 3.57
C ASN A 56 -42.94 25.50 4.15
N LYS A 57 -43.57 24.73 3.27
CA LYS A 57 -44.46 23.63 3.67
C LYS A 57 -43.70 22.32 3.93
N THR A 58 -42.58 22.12 3.25
CA THR A 58 -41.75 20.91 3.35
C THR A 58 -40.57 21.11 4.28
N CYS A 59 -39.94 20.01 4.70
CA CYS A 59 -38.74 20.06 5.53
C CYS A 59 -37.54 20.62 4.73
N PRO A 60 -36.90 21.71 5.19
CA PRO A 60 -35.77 22.33 4.48
C PRO A 60 -34.43 21.63 4.76
N ILE A 61 -34.37 20.73 5.73
CA ILE A 61 -33.14 20.10 6.23
C ILE A 61 -32.58 19.14 5.18
N GLN A 62 -31.26 19.15 5.00
CA GLN A 62 -30.58 18.28 4.05
C GLN A 62 -30.48 16.84 4.57
N CYS A 63 -30.43 15.89 3.63
CA CYS A 63 -30.12 14.50 3.91
C CYS A 63 -28.79 14.41 4.69
N PRO A 64 -28.75 13.62 5.77
CA PRO A 64 -27.55 13.51 6.59
C PRO A 64 -26.41 12.74 5.90
N ILE A 65 -26.73 11.89 4.91
CA ILE A 65 -25.73 11.12 4.16
C ILE A 65 -24.63 12.02 3.56
N PRO A 66 -23.34 11.72 3.78
CA PRO A 66 -22.23 12.50 3.23
C PRO A 66 -22.35 12.72 1.73
N ASN A 67 -22.02 13.93 1.28
CA ASN A 67 -22.11 14.38 -0.12
C ASN A 67 -23.52 14.41 -0.73
N CYS A 68 -24.59 14.13 0.04
CA CYS A 68 -25.96 14.30 -0.43
C CYS A 68 -26.45 15.73 -0.24
N GLN A 69 -26.86 16.37 -1.34
CA GLN A 69 -27.38 17.75 -1.35
C GLN A 69 -28.91 17.82 -1.39
N LYS A 70 -29.59 16.67 -1.37
CA LYS A 70 -31.06 16.60 -1.40
C LYS A 70 -31.65 16.94 -0.04
N LYS A 71 -32.83 17.55 -0.04
CA LYS A 71 -33.61 17.82 1.18
C LYS A 71 -34.34 16.55 1.64
N CYS A 72 -34.75 16.57 2.91
CA CYS A 72 -35.60 15.55 3.49
C CYS A 72 -36.87 15.33 2.65
N LYS A 73 -37.30 14.07 2.54
CA LYS A 73 -38.51 13.70 1.80
C LYS A 73 -39.81 14.16 2.50
N SER A 74 -39.74 14.51 3.79
CA SER A 74 -40.93 14.90 4.56
C SER A 74 -41.62 16.13 3.97
N ASN A 75 -42.91 15.99 3.72
CA ASN A 75 -43.79 17.07 3.27
C ASN A 75 -44.31 17.92 4.44
N LYS A 76 -43.82 17.69 5.66
CA LYS A 76 -44.18 18.44 6.85
C LYS A 76 -42.96 19.23 7.32
N HIS A 77 -43.09 20.56 7.39
CA HIS A 77 -42.01 21.44 7.85
C HIS A 77 -41.53 21.13 9.28
N PHE A 78 -42.46 20.82 10.18
CA PHE A 78 -42.22 20.63 11.62
C PHE A 78 -42.21 19.16 12.05
N HIS A 79 -41.91 18.22 11.15
CA HIS A 79 -41.94 16.79 11.50
C HIS A 79 -40.87 16.36 12.52
N SER A 80 -39.85 17.19 12.78
CA SER A 80 -38.88 16.98 13.85
C SER A 80 -39.49 17.06 15.26
N TYR A 81 -40.72 17.59 15.39
CA TYR A 81 -41.44 17.66 16.66
C TYR A 81 -42.46 16.52 16.84
N ASP A 82 -42.74 15.78 15.76
CA ASP A 82 -43.68 14.65 15.81
C ASP A 82 -43.02 13.43 16.50
N ASP A 83 -41.71 13.24 16.34
CA ASP A 83 -40.94 12.12 16.89
C ASP A 83 -39.62 12.60 17.53
N LEU A 84 -39.13 11.91 18.57
CA LEU A 84 -37.91 12.27 19.30
C LEU A 84 -36.61 11.97 18.52
N GLU A 85 -36.64 11.02 17.58
CA GLU A 85 -35.49 10.63 16.76
C GLU A 85 -35.88 10.68 15.27
N VAL A 86 -35.65 11.84 14.64
CA VAL A 86 -36.00 12.04 13.22
C VAL A 86 -34.74 12.19 12.38
N SER A 87 -34.47 11.19 11.55
CA SER A 87 -33.42 11.28 10.52
C SER A 87 -33.97 11.89 9.23
N HIS A 88 -33.38 12.98 8.77
CA HIS A 88 -33.87 13.80 7.65
C HIS A 88 -33.54 13.25 6.25
N PHE A 89 -33.78 11.96 6.02
CA PHE A 89 -33.42 11.29 4.77
C PHE A 89 -34.18 11.82 3.54
N CYS A 90 -33.51 11.86 2.39
CA CYS A 90 -34.13 12.20 1.10
C CYS A 90 -34.92 11.03 0.46
N GLY A 91 -34.87 9.84 1.05
CA GLY A 91 -35.59 8.64 0.60
C GLY A 91 -35.06 8.00 -0.70
N ASN A 92 -33.82 8.31 -1.10
CA ASN A 92 -33.12 7.62 -2.19
C ASN A 92 -32.01 6.73 -1.63
N GLU A 93 -31.55 5.78 -2.45
CA GLU A 93 -30.31 5.04 -2.22
C GLU A 93 -29.09 5.93 -2.41
N HIS A 94 -27.98 5.60 -1.73
CA HIS A 94 -26.71 6.32 -1.84
C HIS A 94 -25.54 5.35 -2.07
N PRO A 95 -24.47 5.77 -2.76
CA PRO A 95 -23.26 4.96 -2.84
C PRO A 95 -22.60 4.85 -1.47
N CYS A 96 -22.22 3.64 -1.07
CA CYS A 96 -21.44 3.43 0.14
C CYS A 96 -20.11 4.20 0.07
N GLN A 97 -19.73 4.85 1.17
CA GLN A 97 -18.48 5.60 1.25
C GLN A 97 -17.36 4.79 1.90
N GLU A 98 -17.64 3.61 2.45
CA GLU A 98 -16.62 2.79 3.10
C GLU A 98 -15.65 2.14 2.10
N ASN A 99 -14.48 1.77 2.59
CA ASN A 99 -13.48 1.04 1.82
C ASN A 99 -13.75 -0.47 1.83
N CYS A 100 -13.21 -1.18 0.86
CA CYS A 100 -13.27 -2.64 0.81
C CYS A 100 -12.62 -3.27 2.06
N GLU A 101 -13.33 -4.21 2.67
CA GLU A 101 -12.92 -4.98 3.84
C GLU A 101 -12.36 -6.36 3.48
N GLU A 102 -12.36 -6.74 2.21
CA GLU A 102 -11.80 -8.02 1.78
C GLU A 102 -10.29 -8.09 2.01
N ASP A 103 -9.78 -9.29 2.30
CA ASP A 103 -8.35 -9.50 2.52
C ASP A 103 -7.55 -9.31 1.23
N GLY A 104 -6.27 -8.99 1.39
CA GLY A 104 -5.39 -8.63 0.27
C GLY A 104 -5.57 -7.20 -0.21
N ILE A 105 -4.87 -6.84 -1.28
CA ILE A 105 -4.77 -5.47 -1.76
C ILE A 105 -5.68 -5.31 -2.98
N CYS A 106 -6.60 -4.33 -2.96
CA CYS A 106 -7.51 -4.12 -4.08
C CYS A 106 -6.77 -3.56 -5.30
N ASN A 107 -5.84 -2.64 -5.07
CA ASN A 107 -5.06 -2.00 -6.11
C ASN A 107 -3.64 -1.66 -5.63
N ILE A 108 -2.66 -1.78 -6.54
CA ILE A 108 -1.26 -1.39 -6.28
C ILE A 108 -0.95 -0.16 -7.13
N VAL A 109 -0.94 1.01 -6.50
CA VAL A 109 -0.65 2.28 -7.16
C VAL A 109 0.86 2.49 -7.23
N THR A 110 1.34 2.96 -8.39
CA THR A 110 2.75 3.30 -8.58
C THR A 110 2.90 4.81 -8.48
N GLU A 111 3.57 5.27 -7.43
CA GLU A 111 3.79 6.70 -7.19
C GLU A 111 5.27 7.04 -7.41
N PRO A 112 5.60 8.19 -8.01
CA PRO A 112 6.97 8.65 -8.11
C PRO A 112 7.47 9.15 -6.75
N LYS A 113 8.54 8.55 -6.21
CA LYS A 113 9.15 8.96 -4.93
C LYS A 113 10.22 10.06 -5.13
N ARG A 114 10.87 10.11 -6.30
CA ARG A 114 11.89 11.08 -6.81
C ARG A 114 12.16 10.79 -8.29
N GLN A 115 12.84 11.69 -9.02
CA GLN A 115 13.03 11.72 -10.49
C GLN A 115 13.21 10.39 -11.26
N ILE A 116 13.62 9.29 -10.62
CA ILE A 116 13.83 7.97 -11.26
C ILE A 116 13.38 6.78 -10.37
N ALA A 117 12.79 7.03 -9.19
CA ALA A 117 12.39 6.00 -8.23
C ALA A 117 10.88 5.99 -8.04
N PHE A 118 10.29 4.79 -8.08
CA PHE A 118 8.86 4.57 -7.89
C PHE A 118 8.62 3.78 -6.60
N THR A 119 7.57 4.14 -5.88
CA THR A 119 7.04 3.37 -4.75
C THR A 119 5.74 2.69 -5.14
N LYS A 120 5.57 1.45 -4.68
CA LYS A 120 4.32 0.74 -4.78
C LYS A 120 3.54 0.96 -3.48
N LYS A 121 2.36 1.53 -3.60
CA LYS A 121 1.46 1.79 -2.49
C LYS A 121 0.24 0.90 -2.62
N GLU A 122 -0.13 0.24 -1.53
CA GLU A 122 -1.38 -0.49 -1.44
C GLU A 122 -2.57 0.46 -1.30
N GLU A 123 -3.67 0.12 -1.95
CA GLU A 123 -4.91 0.87 -1.91
C GLU A 123 -6.10 -0.09 -1.73
N LYS A 124 -7.01 0.27 -0.83
CA LYS A 124 -8.34 -0.34 -0.71
C LYS A 124 -9.32 0.51 -1.50
N LEU A 125 -10.00 -0.11 -2.46
CA LEU A 125 -11.00 0.58 -3.30
C LEU A 125 -12.30 0.80 -2.51
N ARG A 126 -13.10 1.79 -2.93
CA ARG A 126 -14.42 2.07 -2.34
C ARG A 126 -15.39 0.93 -2.56
N CYS A 127 -16.27 0.71 -1.59
CA CYS A 127 -17.34 -0.26 -1.71
C CYS A 127 -18.28 0.10 -2.88
N ASN A 128 -18.68 -0.91 -3.66
CA ASN A 128 -19.58 -0.74 -4.81
C ASN A 128 -21.07 -0.91 -4.43
N LYS A 129 -21.36 -1.26 -3.17
CA LYS A 129 -22.74 -1.44 -2.69
C LYS A 129 -23.41 -0.08 -2.46
N LYS A 130 -24.74 -0.09 -2.49
CA LYS A 130 -25.56 1.07 -2.15
C LYS A 130 -26.12 0.94 -0.74
N ILE A 131 -26.14 2.05 -0.03
CA ILE A 131 -26.88 2.25 1.21
C ILE A 131 -28.37 2.35 0.85
N PRO A 132 -29.24 1.50 1.42
CA PRO A 132 -30.68 1.56 1.19
C PRO A 132 -31.29 2.90 1.62
N PRO A 133 -32.49 3.24 1.12
CA PRO A 133 -33.19 4.44 1.57
C PRO A 133 -33.46 4.38 3.08
N TYR A 134 -33.28 5.52 3.75
CA TYR A 134 -33.51 5.66 5.20
C TYR A 134 -32.56 4.88 6.11
N GLU A 135 -31.45 4.38 5.55
CA GLU A 135 -30.37 3.75 6.29
C GLU A 135 -29.09 4.58 6.14
N PHE A 136 -28.18 4.46 7.11
CA PHE A 136 -26.84 5.08 7.07
C PHE A 136 -25.79 4.18 6.43
N GLU A 137 -26.01 2.88 6.49
CA GLU A 137 -25.09 1.85 6.03
C GLU A 137 -25.87 0.76 5.29
N HIS A 138 -25.18 -0.06 4.49
CA HIS A 138 -25.78 -1.29 3.96
C HIS A 138 -25.38 -2.48 4.83
N THR A 139 -26.12 -3.58 4.73
CA THR A 139 -25.77 -4.82 5.44
C THR A 139 -24.65 -5.61 4.76
N GLY A 140 -23.92 -6.37 5.57
CA GLY A 140 -22.85 -7.26 5.12
C GLY A 140 -21.54 -6.54 4.75
N LYS A 141 -20.50 -7.34 4.48
CA LYS A 141 -19.12 -6.88 4.26
C LYS A 141 -18.99 -5.87 3.12
N HIS A 142 -18.13 -4.87 3.28
CA HIS A 142 -17.83 -3.90 2.23
C HIS A 142 -16.93 -4.52 1.15
N THR A 143 -17.45 -4.61 -0.07
CA THR A 143 -16.72 -5.14 -1.23
C THR A 143 -16.75 -4.15 -2.40
N HIS A 144 -15.67 -4.05 -3.18
CA HIS A 144 -15.61 -3.18 -4.36
C HIS A 144 -16.02 -3.88 -5.66
N GLN A 145 -16.16 -5.20 -5.64
CA GLN A 145 -16.67 -6.04 -6.73
C GLN A 145 -17.01 -7.42 -6.17
N ASP A 146 -18.06 -8.06 -6.69
CA ASP A 146 -18.37 -9.45 -6.35
C ASP A 146 -17.23 -10.37 -6.82
N ASN A 147 -16.61 -11.09 -5.88
CA ASN A 147 -15.40 -11.88 -6.09
C ASN A 147 -14.26 -11.08 -6.77
N GLY A 148 -14.11 -9.81 -6.39
CA GLY A 148 -13.06 -8.95 -6.89
C GLY A 148 -11.67 -9.56 -6.72
N PHE A 149 -10.79 -9.34 -7.71
CA PHE A 149 -9.40 -9.75 -7.60
C PHE A 149 -8.69 -8.89 -6.56
N HIS A 150 -8.00 -9.53 -5.62
CA HIS A 150 -7.16 -8.89 -4.62
C HIS A 150 -5.73 -9.43 -4.75
N TYR A 151 -4.75 -8.55 -4.78
CA TYR A 151 -3.33 -8.91 -4.79
C TYR A 151 -2.90 -9.43 -3.42
N CYS A 152 -1.89 -10.29 -3.43
CA CYS A 152 -1.20 -10.75 -2.25
C CYS A 152 -0.50 -9.60 -1.51
N ASP A 153 -0.50 -9.66 -0.18
CA ASP A 153 0.02 -8.62 0.72
C ASP A 153 1.53 -8.74 0.99
N LYS A 154 2.18 -9.78 0.46
CA LYS A 154 3.62 -10.02 0.67
C LYS A 154 4.46 -9.11 -0.23
N LYS A 155 5.54 -8.57 0.35
CA LYS A 155 6.53 -7.74 -0.35
C LYS A 155 7.83 -8.49 -0.58
N CYS A 156 8.47 -8.22 -1.72
CA CYS A 156 9.83 -8.68 -1.95
C CYS A 156 10.77 -8.01 -0.94
N PRO A 157 11.61 -8.76 -0.21
CA PRO A 157 12.47 -8.19 0.84
C PRO A 157 13.56 -7.25 0.30
N PHE A 158 13.84 -7.30 -1.01
CA PHE A 158 14.91 -6.50 -1.61
C PHE A 158 14.42 -5.20 -2.26
N CYS A 159 13.27 -5.23 -2.95
CA CYS A 159 12.73 -4.05 -3.63
C CYS A 159 11.40 -3.54 -3.07
N GLU A 160 10.83 -4.20 -2.06
CA GLU A 160 9.56 -3.87 -1.41
C GLU A 160 8.32 -3.90 -2.32
N TYR A 161 8.46 -4.36 -3.56
CA TYR A 161 7.32 -4.49 -4.47
C TYR A 161 6.43 -5.65 -4.03
N TYR A 162 5.11 -5.42 -4.07
CA TYR A 162 4.10 -6.40 -3.71
C TYR A 162 4.05 -7.55 -4.70
N CYS A 163 3.71 -8.73 -4.18
CA CYS A 163 3.37 -9.89 -4.98
C CYS A 163 2.14 -9.58 -5.85
N THR A 164 2.22 -9.91 -7.14
CA THR A 164 1.15 -9.63 -8.11
C THR A 164 0.17 -10.81 -8.29
N LEU A 165 0.35 -11.89 -7.53
CA LEU A 165 -0.55 -13.05 -7.52
C LEU A 165 -1.81 -12.80 -6.67
N PRO A 166 -2.89 -13.57 -6.86
CA PRO A 166 -4.09 -13.45 -6.03
C PRO A 166 -3.81 -13.67 -4.55
N TYR A 167 -4.51 -12.97 -3.67
CA TYR A 167 -4.45 -13.19 -2.24
C TYR A 167 -4.72 -14.67 -1.88
N GLY A 168 -3.97 -15.21 -0.92
CA GLY A 168 -4.08 -16.61 -0.50
C GLY A 168 -3.46 -17.66 -1.45
N HIS A 169 -2.70 -17.24 -2.46
CA HIS A 169 -2.00 -18.18 -3.34
C HIS A 169 -0.97 -19.04 -2.58
N THR A 170 -0.77 -20.28 -3.04
CA THR A 170 0.18 -21.24 -2.43
C THR A 170 1.54 -21.32 -3.13
N GLN A 171 1.66 -20.76 -4.34
CA GLN A 171 2.90 -20.73 -5.11
C GLN A 171 3.92 -19.76 -4.50
N SER A 172 5.19 -19.84 -4.90
CA SER A 172 6.19 -18.80 -4.61
C SER A 172 5.71 -17.43 -5.07
N HIS A 173 5.93 -16.42 -4.24
CA HIS A 173 5.54 -15.05 -4.52
C HIS A 173 6.22 -14.54 -5.79
N ASP A 174 5.52 -13.71 -6.54
CA ASP A 174 5.96 -13.26 -7.85
C ASP A 174 5.64 -11.79 -8.02
N THR A 175 6.56 -11.01 -8.59
CA THR A 175 6.37 -9.58 -8.80
C THR A 175 7.19 -9.07 -9.98
N LYS A 176 6.79 -7.91 -10.52
CA LYS A 176 7.61 -7.16 -11.46
C LYS A 176 8.68 -6.39 -10.68
N HIS A 177 9.76 -7.08 -10.32
CA HIS A 177 10.87 -6.52 -9.54
C HIS A 177 11.30 -5.13 -10.05
N GLY A 178 11.52 -4.21 -9.11
CA GLY A 178 11.89 -2.84 -9.43
C GLY A 178 13.16 -2.35 -8.74
N ASN A 179 13.28 -1.03 -8.64
CA ASN A 179 14.44 -0.37 -8.07
C ASN A 179 14.55 -0.68 -6.58
N MET A 180 15.74 -1.09 -6.14
CA MET A 180 16.07 -1.19 -4.73
C MET A 180 16.61 0.15 -4.25
N ILE A 181 16.20 0.54 -3.04
CA ILE A 181 16.84 1.64 -2.31
C ILE A 181 18.05 1.01 -1.60
N ILE A 182 19.25 1.41 -2.00
CA ILE A 182 20.47 1.02 -1.28
C ILE A 182 20.57 1.99 -0.11
N ASP A 183 20.19 1.55 1.08
CA ASP A 183 20.45 2.30 2.31
C ASP A 183 21.94 2.20 2.65
N ASP A 184 22.55 3.33 3.04
CA ASP A 184 23.98 3.44 3.38
C ASP A 184 24.40 2.52 4.55
N ASP A 185 23.44 2.09 5.37
CA ASP A 185 23.65 1.27 6.58
C ASP A 185 23.69 -0.25 6.32
N ASN A 186 23.32 -0.72 5.12
CA ASN A 186 23.49 -2.14 4.76
C ASN A 186 24.89 -2.37 4.22
N GLU A 187 25.81 -2.62 5.14
CA GLU A 187 27.23 -2.92 4.94
C GLU A 187 27.45 -4.21 4.11
N PHE A 188 27.26 -4.12 2.80
CA PHE A 188 27.84 -5.04 1.82
C PHE A 188 29.11 -4.39 1.25
N GLU A 189 30.25 -4.63 1.89
CA GLU A 189 31.55 -4.05 1.51
C GLU A 189 31.97 -4.29 0.05
N TYR A 190 31.45 -5.35 -0.59
CA TYR A 190 31.83 -5.69 -1.97
C TYR A 190 31.10 -4.87 -3.04
N THR A 191 29.93 -4.32 -2.74
CA THR A 191 29.11 -3.54 -3.69
C THR A 191 29.59 -2.08 -3.81
N ARG A 192 30.31 -1.58 -2.80
CA ARG A 192 30.70 -0.16 -2.69
C ARG A 192 31.81 0.26 -3.68
N ARG A 193 32.54 -0.68 -4.31
CA ARG A 193 33.68 -0.36 -5.20
C ARG A 193 33.33 -0.17 -6.68
N LYS A 194 32.24 -0.74 -7.20
CA LYS A 194 31.86 -0.63 -8.63
C LYS A 194 30.66 0.27 -8.94
N LEU A 195 29.88 0.67 -7.94
CA LEU A 195 28.58 1.32 -8.14
C LEU A 195 28.52 2.78 -7.65
N LYS A 196 29.66 3.47 -7.60
CA LYS A 196 29.75 4.85 -7.10
C LYS A 196 28.87 5.86 -7.85
N ASP A 197 28.45 5.55 -9.08
CA ASP A 197 27.65 6.45 -9.93
C ASP A 197 26.17 6.04 -10.10
N GLN A 198 25.74 4.86 -9.61
CA GLN A 198 24.36 4.40 -9.74
C GLN A 198 23.61 4.48 -8.41
N ARG A 199 22.75 5.49 -8.30
CA ARG A 199 21.92 5.76 -7.11
C ARG A 199 20.80 4.74 -6.88
N PHE A 200 20.52 3.88 -7.87
CA PHE A 200 19.48 2.84 -7.83
C PHE A 200 19.92 1.64 -8.67
N ILE A 201 19.67 0.43 -8.16
CA ILE A 201 19.92 -0.83 -8.88
C ILE A 201 18.61 -1.62 -8.90
N LEU A 202 18.26 -2.13 -10.08
CA LEU A 202 17.11 -3.01 -10.23
C LEU A 202 17.37 -4.35 -9.51
N CYS A 203 16.37 -4.83 -8.75
CA CYS A 203 16.49 -6.07 -7.97
C CYS A 203 16.86 -7.30 -8.83
N ASN A 204 16.35 -7.35 -10.06
CA ASN A 204 16.66 -8.39 -11.03
C ASN A 204 17.99 -8.20 -11.78
N LEU A 205 18.76 -7.14 -11.50
CA LEU A 205 20.07 -6.91 -12.12
C LEU A 205 21.24 -6.92 -11.13
N ARG A 206 20.98 -6.77 -9.81
CA ARG A 206 22.05 -6.67 -8.81
C ARG A 206 23.05 -7.83 -8.83
N CYS A 207 22.59 -9.06 -9.00
CA CYS A 207 23.44 -10.25 -9.05
C CYS A 207 24.02 -10.49 -10.45
N LYS A 208 23.45 -9.88 -11.49
CA LYS A 208 23.90 -10.07 -12.87
C LYS A 208 25.34 -9.60 -13.06
N ASP A 209 25.64 -8.41 -12.54
CA ASP A 209 26.98 -7.81 -12.65
C ASP A 209 28.02 -8.49 -11.75
N LEU A 210 27.58 -9.29 -10.78
CA LEU A 210 28.46 -10.10 -9.94
C LEU A 210 28.91 -11.39 -10.65
N GLY A 211 28.17 -11.85 -11.67
CA GLY A 211 28.44 -13.13 -12.32
C GLY A 211 28.38 -14.28 -11.30
N ARG A 212 29.41 -15.12 -11.26
CA ARG A 212 29.53 -16.21 -10.29
C ARG A 212 29.79 -15.63 -8.90
N HIS A 213 28.91 -15.90 -7.93
CA HIS A 213 28.98 -15.29 -6.61
C HIS A 213 28.30 -16.14 -5.53
N ARG A 214 28.49 -15.72 -4.28
CA ARG A 214 27.78 -16.23 -3.10
C ARG A 214 27.16 -15.07 -2.33
N HIS A 215 26.13 -15.36 -1.55
CA HIS A 215 25.58 -14.42 -0.58
C HIS A 215 26.00 -14.77 0.84
N THR A 216 25.86 -13.81 1.73
CA THR A 216 26.01 -14.01 3.17
C THR A 216 24.67 -13.73 3.82
N ASP A 217 24.20 -14.64 4.65
CA ASP A 217 22.94 -14.51 5.40
C ASP A 217 23.12 -15.10 6.80
N TYR A 218 22.20 -14.81 7.72
CA TYR A 218 22.24 -15.39 9.06
C TYR A 218 22.01 -16.91 9.00
N CYS A 219 22.67 -17.61 9.92
CA CYS A 219 22.41 -19.03 10.13
C CYS A 219 20.97 -19.21 10.63
N ARG A 220 20.23 -20.18 10.07
CA ARG A 220 18.85 -20.47 10.46
C ARG A 220 18.74 -21.30 11.74
N ASN A 221 19.82 -21.94 12.15
CA ASN A 221 19.86 -22.74 13.36
C ASN A 221 20.61 -21.95 14.44
N GLU A 222 19.88 -21.28 15.33
CA GLU A 222 20.52 -20.50 16.42
C GLU A 222 21.23 -21.40 17.46
N GLU A 223 20.87 -22.69 17.53
CA GLU A 223 21.56 -23.69 18.37
C GLU A 223 22.89 -24.16 17.74
N SER A 224 23.09 -23.92 16.44
CA SER A 224 24.26 -24.30 15.67
C SER A 224 25.37 -23.26 15.78
N LYS A 225 26.04 -23.21 16.93
CA LYS A 225 27.34 -22.52 17.06
C LYS A 225 28.49 -23.32 16.44
N ASN A 226 28.20 -24.43 15.75
CA ASN A 226 29.17 -25.34 15.16
C ASN A 226 28.68 -25.88 13.80
N GLU A 227 29.65 -26.18 12.93
CA GLU A 227 29.47 -26.72 11.57
C GLU A 227 28.56 -27.96 11.52
N GLU A 228 28.62 -28.84 12.54
CA GLU A 228 28.00 -30.17 12.51
C GLU A 228 26.47 -30.15 12.41
N SER A 229 25.82 -29.10 12.91
CA SER A 229 24.36 -29.01 12.95
C SER A 229 23.74 -28.35 11.70
N CYS A 230 24.56 -27.75 10.84
CA CYS A 230 24.18 -27.36 9.46
C CYS A 230 24.53 -28.44 8.43
N GLN A 231 25.25 -29.49 8.82
CA GLN A 231 25.65 -30.61 7.96
C GLN A 231 24.59 -31.72 7.81
N SER A 232 23.49 -31.68 8.57
CA SER A 232 22.44 -32.71 8.47
C SER A 232 21.48 -32.42 7.31
N GLY A 233 21.77 -32.98 6.13
CA GLY A 233 20.87 -33.04 4.97
C GLY A 233 21.51 -32.65 3.63
N ASN A 234 20.69 -32.53 2.57
CA ASN A 234 21.08 -32.11 1.22
C ASN A 234 21.66 -30.66 1.12
N GLN A 235 21.90 -30.00 2.25
CA GLN A 235 22.28 -28.58 2.35
C GLN A 235 23.74 -28.30 1.97
N ARG A 236 24.58 -29.33 1.79
CA ARG A 236 26.01 -29.20 1.47
C ARG A 236 26.33 -28.45 0.17
N HIS A 237 25.42 -28.42 -0.80
CA HIS A 237 25.67 -27.79 -2.10
C HIS A 237 25.33 -26.29 -2.13
N ASP A 238 24.49 -25.83 -1.21
CA ASP A 238 23.89 -24.50 -1.25
C ASP A 238 24.25 -23.63 -0.03
N ILE A 239 24.92 -24.19 0.99
CA ILE A 239 25.28 -23.50 2.23
C ILE A 239 26.69 -23.91 2.67
N LYS A 240 27.50 -22.94 3.11
CA LYS A 240 28.80 -23.13 3.78
C LYS A 240 28.89 -22.21 4.99
N HIS A 241 29.07 -22.77 6.19
CA HIS A 241 29.17 -21.99 7.43
C HIS A 241 30.43 -21.11 7.44
N VAL A 242 30.36 -19.96 8.11
CA VAL A 242 31.51 -19.08 8.33
C VAL A 242 32.00 -19.27 9.77
N ASP A 243 33.07 -20.04 9.93
CA ASP A 243 33.65 -20.38 11.24
C ASP A 243 34.44 -19.22 11.89
N GLU A 244 34.67 -18.12 11.18
CA GLU A 244 35.43 -17.00 11.72
C GLU A 244 34.65 -16.36 12.88
N GLN A 245 35.23 -16.48 14.09
CA GLN A 245 34.86 -15.73 15.30
C GLN A 245 35.08 -14.23 15.08
N ILE A 246 34.31 -13.63 14.19
CA ILE A 246 34.17 -12.19 14.10
C ILE A 246 33.08 -11.85 15.11
N ASN A 247 33.35 -10.92 16.03
CA ASN A 247 32.42 -10.39 17.03
C ASN A 247 31.12 -9.87 16.38
N LEU A 248 30.23 -10.77 15.99
CA LEU A 248 28.90 -10.51 15.48
C LEU A 248 27.96 -11.23 16.42
N ASP A 249 26.92 -10.53 16.88
CA ASP A 249 25.93 -11.07 17.83
C ASP A 249 25.21 -12.33 17.32
N LYS A 250 25.35 -12.67 16.03
CA LYS A 250 24.76 -13.85 15.39
C LYS A 250 25.68 -14.49 14.32
N PRO A 251 25.75 -15.83 14.25
CA PRO A 251 26.51 -16.57 13.24
C PRO A 251 25.91 -16.38 11.83
N LYS A 252 26.77 -16.42 10.81
CA LYS A 252 26.41 -16.24 9.40
C LYS A 252 26.89 -17.42 8.55
N ASP A 253 26.16 -17.67 7.46
CA ASP A 253 26.50 -18.64 6.44
C ASP A 253 26.78 -17.94 5.11
N PHE A 254 27.70 -18.50 4.32
CA PHE A 254 27.65 -18.32 2.88
C PHE A 254 26.54 -19.19 2.30
N ILE A 255 25.68 -18.60 1.48
CA ILE A 255 24.58 -19.30 0.82
C ILE A 255 24.64 -19.08 -0.69
N SER A 256 24.15 -20.05 -1.46
CA SER A 256 24.00 -19.92 -2.91
C SER A 256 22.90 -18.92 -3.26
N HIS A 257 22.93 -18.40 -4.48
CA HIS A 257 21.87 -17.54 -5.01
C HIS A 257 20.49 -18.24 -4.96
N LYS A 258 20.45 -19.53 -5.29
CA LYS A 258 19.24 -20.35 -5.20
C LYS A 258 18.70 -20.40 -3.78
N ALA A 259 19.56 -20.72 -2.80
CA ALA A 259 19.15 -20.75 -1.40
C ALA A 259 18.62 -19.39 -0.95
N LEU A 260 19.27 -18.28 -1.32
CA LEU A 260 18.78 -16.94 -0.96
C LEU A 260 17.32 -16.73 -1.40
N TRP A 261 16.99 -17.01 -2.66
CA TRP A 261 15.62 -16.81 -3.16
C TRP A 261 14.61 -17.78 -2.56
N GLU A 262 14.98 -19.05 -2.39
CA GLU A 262 14.14 -20.03 -1.67
C GLU A 262 13.82 -19.56 -0.25
N ARG A 263 14.81 -18.96 0.44
CA ARG A 263 14.62 -18.40 1.78
C ARG A 263 13.63 -17.24 1.81
N THR A 264 13.57 -16.43 0.75
CA THR A 264 12.61 -15.31 0.64
C THR A 264 11.17 -15.74 0.34
N GLY A 265 10.98 -16.95 -0.21
CA GLY A 265 9.69 -17.40 -0.74
C GLY A 265 9.26 -16.70 -2.05
N PHE A 266 10.07 -15.81 -2.61
CA PHE A 266 9.84 -15.19 -3.92
C PHE A 266 10.52 -15.99 -5.03
N LYS A 267 9.93 -15.94 -6.23
CA LYS A 267 10.56 -16.46 -7.44
C LYS A 267 11.83 -15.68 -7.73
N ASP A 268 12.86 -16.42 -8.07
CA ASP A 268 14.12 -15.88 -8.56
C ASP A 268 13.91 -15.17 -9.93
N PRO A 269 14.16 -13.86 -10.03
CA PRO A 269 13.85 -13.08 -11.23
C PRO A 269 14.89 -13.22 -12.35
N TYR A 270 15.97 -13.98 -12.12
CA TYR A 270 17.05 -14.16 -13.10
C TYR A 270 16.70 -15.28 -14.10
N SER A 271 17.28 -15.19 -15.30
CA SER A 271 17.08 -16.19 -16.35
C SER A 271 17.64 -17.55 -15.94
N VAL A 272 17.19 -18.63 -16.59
CA VAL A 272 17.71 -19.98 -16.35
C VAL A 272 19.24 -20.03 -16.52
N GLN A 273 19.77 -19.39 -17.57
CA GLN A 273 21.20 -19.34 -17.87
C GLN A 273 22.00 -18.61 -16.77
N GLU A 274 21.52 -17.44 -16.32
CA GLU A 274 22.17 -16.70 -15.23
C GLU A 274 22.19 -17.53 -13.93
N ARG A 275 21.06 -18.18 -13.60
CA ARG A 275 20.96 -19.02 -12.41
C ARG A 275 21.88 -20.23 -12.47
N GLU A 276 22.05 -20.85 -13.64
CA GLU A 276 23.01 -21.93 -13.85
C GLU A 276 24.45 -21.46 -13.61
N GLU A 277 24.83 -20.29 -14.12
CA GLU A 277 26.15 -19.70 -13.87
C GLU A 277 26.37 -19.38 -12.38
N PHE A 278 25.34 -18.91 -11.67
CA PHE A 278 25.43 -18.63 -10.23
C PHE A 278 25.67 -19.87 -9.37
N THR A 279 25.42 -21.08 -9.90
CA THR A 279 25.71 -22.33 -9.18
C THR A 279 27.18 -22.74 -9.21
N LYS A 280 28.01 -22.08 -10.02
CA LYS A 280 29.41 -22.47 -10.26
C LYS A 280 30.39 -21.65 -9.42
N CYS A 281 31.56 -22.22 -9.21
CA CYS A 281 32.64 -21.59 -8.47
C CYS A 281 33.13 -20.31 -9.16
N PHE A 282 33.38 -19.28 -8.35
CA PHE A 282 33.79 -17.95 -8.81
C PHE A 282 35.32 -17.79 -8.91
N TYR A 283 36.07 -18.85 -8.60
CA TYR A 283 37.54 -18.83 -8.65
C TYR A 283 38.03 -18.78 -10.10
N VAL A 284 39.10 -18.03 -10.35
CA VAL A 284 39.69 -17.80 -11.67
C VAL A 284 41.09 -18.40 -11.70
N CYS A 285 41.43 -19.04 -12.82
CA CYS A 285 42.76 -19.61 -13.04
C CYS A 285 43.83 -18.52 -12.85
N SER A 286 44.84 -18.81 -12.03
CA SER A 286 45.90 -17.86 -11.70
C SER A 286 46.98 -17.71 -12.78
N ASN A 287 46.90 -18.45 -13.90
CA ASN A 287 47.88 -18.35 -14.97
C ASN A 287 47.92 -16.94 -15.59
N GLU A 288 49.11 -16.41 -15.84
CA GLU A 288 49.36 -15.07 -16.40
C GLU A 288 48.59 -14.81 -17.70
N MET A 289 48.34 -15.84 -18.52
CA MET A 289 47.56 -15.71 -19.77
C MET A 289 46.09 -15.30 -19.54
N HIS A 290 45.55 -15.51 -18.34
CA HIS A 290 44.17 -15.14 -17.97
C HIS A 290 44.13 -13.92 -17.04
N GLN A 291 45.28 -13.45 -16.53
CA GLN A 291 45.36 -12.26 -15.69
C GLN A 291 45.16 -11.00 -16.55
N GLY A 292 44.04 -10.31 -16.37
CA GLY A 292 43.72 -9.07 -17.10
C GLY A 292 43.20 -9.27 -18.53
N ALA A 293 42.96 -10.53 -18.95
CA ALA A 293 42.34 -10.83 -20.24
C ALA A 293 40.82 -10.58 -20.21
N ASN A 294 40.24 -10.22 -21.36
CA ASN A 294 38.77 -10.08 -21.51
C ASN A 294 38.01 -11.40 -21.29
N ASN A 295 38.70 -12.56 -21.32
CA ASN A 295 38.13 -13.89 -21.14
C ASN A 295 38.88 -14.67 -20.04
N PRO A 296 38.55 -14.44 -18.76
CA PRO A 296 39.09 -15.25 -17.67
C PRO A 296 38.59 -16.70 -17.74
N SER A 297 39.45 -17.65 -17.34
CA SER A 297 39.06 -19.07 -17.20
C SER A 297 38.57 -19.33 -15.78
N TYR A 298 37.28 -19.59 -15.62
CA TYR A 298 36.66 -19.87 -14.33
C TYR A 298 36.71 -21.35 -13.97
N CYS A 299 36.66 -21.65 -12.68
CA CYS A 299 36.49 -23.01 -12.19
C CYS A 299 35.13 -23.58 -12.63
N GLU A 300 35.10 -24.81 -13.16
CA GLU A 300 33.88 -25.48 -13.64
C GLU A 300 33.14 -26.29 -12.56
N LEU A 301 33.64 -26.30 -11.34
CA LEU A 301 33.03 -27.03 -10.23
C LEU A 301 31.88 -26.23 -9.57
N PRO A 302 30.98 -26.91 -8.82
CA PRO A 302 29.93 -26.24 -8.05
C PRO A 302 30.47 -25.21 -7.05
N LEU A 303 29.70 -24.18 -6.72
CA LEU A 303 30.09 -23.03 -5.88
C LEU A 303 30.78 -23.43 -4.55
N PHE A 304 30.27 -24.45 -3.87
CA PHE A 304 30.81 -24.96 -2.61
C PHE A 304 31.44 -26.36 -2.76
N HIS A 305 32.26 -26.55 -3.80
CA HIS A 305 33.00 -27.80 -3.99
C HIS A 305 34.07 -28.02 -2.92
N ALA A 306 34.36 -29.29 -2.61
CA ALA A 306 35.52 -29.68 -1.81
C ALA A 306 36.81 -29.54 -2.65
N PRO A 307 37.98 -29.36 -2.02
CA PRO A 307 39.27 -29.43 -2.71
C PRO A 307 39.43 -30.80 -3.40
N LEU A 308 39.92 -30.80 -4.64
CA LEU A 308 40.10 -32.03 -5.43
C LEU A 308 41.27 -32.90 -4.92
N ASP A 309 42.36 -32.29 -4.45
CA ASP A 309 43.55 -32.98 -3.90
C ASP A 309 44.29 -32.09 -2.86
N GLN A 310 45.13 -32.69 -2.00
CA GLN A 310 45.89 -31.95 -0.97
C GLN A 310 47.05 -31.10 -1.52
N ASN A 311 47.44 -31.31 -2.78
CA ASN A 311 48.60 -30.67 -3.42
C ASN A 311 48.22 -29.73 -4.58
N ASP A 312 46.94 -29.61 -4.91
CA ASP A 312 46.41 -28.73 -5.95
C ASP A 312 45.51 -27.68 -5.30
N ASP A 313 45.30 -26.52 -5.93
CA ASP A 313 44.44 -25.46 -5.40
C ASP A 313 42.94 -25.88 -5.33
N GLY A 314 42.65 -27.09 -5.83
CA GLY A 314 41.37 -27.76 -5.72
C GLY A 314 40.35 -27.30 -6.76
N HIS A 315 40.75 -26.45 -7.71
CA HIS A 315 39.90 -25.90 -8.75
C HIS A 315 40.13 -26.61 -10.10
N ARG A 316 39.07 -26.71 -10.92
CA ARG A 316 39.16 -27.33 -12.25
C ARG A 316 38.87 -26.30 -13.32
N PHE A 317 39.83 -26.10 -14.22
CA PHE A 317 39.72 -25.15 -15.34
C PHE A 317 39.72 -25.90 -16.69
N ASN A 318 39.08 -25.31 -17.70
CA ASN A 318 39.09 -25.81 -19.09
C ASN A 318 40.11 -25.06 -19.98
N CYS A 319 41.18 -24.53 -19.40
CA CYS A 319 42.25 -23.87 -20.16
C CYS A 319 43.47 -24.80 -20.31
N GLU A 320 44.15 -24.69 -21.45
CA GLU A 320 45.42 -25.36 -21.72
C GLU A 320 46.54 -24.32 -21.59
N HIS A 321 47.55 -24.62 -20.77
CA HIS A 321 48.75 -23.80 -20.62
C HIS A 321 49.95 -24.55 -21.21
N PRO A 322 50.79 -23.92 -22.04
CA PRO A 322 52.05 -24.53 -22.44
C PRO A 322 52.97 -24.67 -21.20
N GLU A 323 53.67 -25.82 -21.11
CA GLU A 323 54.65 -26.12 -20.05
C GLU A 323 55.85 -25.15 -20.02
#